data_AF-A0A7N0ZUV8-F1
#
_entry.id   AF-A0A7N0ZUV8-F1
#
_cell.length_a   1.000
_cell.length_b   1.000
_cell.length_c   1.000
_cell.angle_alpha   90.00
_cell.angle_beta   90.00
_cell.angle_gamma   90.00
#
_symmetry.space_group_name_H-M   'P 1'
#
loop_
_entity.id
_entity.type
_entity.pdbx_description
1 polymer ?
#
loop_
_entity_poly.entity_id
_entity_poly.type
_entity_poly.pdbx_seq_one_letter_code
_entity_poly.pdbx_strand_id
1 'polypeptide(L)'
;MCSPGFSCDSALQVTYIVRGSGRVQIVGVDGKRVLETTVKAGNLFIVPRFFVVSKIGNPEGMEWFSIIATPNPIFTHLVGRTSAWKALSPQVLQAAFNVPAEVEQAICSKRNNAEIFFPSSN
;
A
#
# COMPACT_ATOMS: atom_id res chain seq x y z
N MET A 1 -2.50 -4.84 8.19
CA MET A 1 -1.79 -3.95 7.22
C MET A 1 -2.58 -3.89 5.91
N CYS A 2 -2.72 -2.72 5.31
CA CYS A 2 -3.20 -2.55 3.94
C CYS A 2 -2.01 -2.58 2.99
N SER A 3 -2.12 -3.31 1.89
CA SER A 3 -1.06 -3.45 0.89
C SER A 3 -0.66 -2.09 0.34
N PRO A 4 0.65 -1.77 0.26
CA PRO A 4 1.11 -0.54 -0.37
C PRO A 4 0.51 -0.42 -1.78
N GLY A 5 -0.08 0.72 -2.09
CA GLY A 5 -0.75 0.94 -3.36
C GLY A 5 -1.00 2.41 -3.65
N PHE A 6 -1.44 2.67 -4.88
CA PHE A 6 -1.77 4.01 -5.37
C PHE A 6 -2.92 3.94 -6.37
N SER A 7 -3.57 5.09 -6.63
CA SER A 7 -4.56 5.24 -7.70
C SER A 7 -3.83 5.42 -9.05
N CYS A 8 -4.09 4.52 -10.00
CA CYS A 8 -3.49 4.54 -11.33
C CYS A 8 -4.16 5.54 -12.27
N ASP A 9 -5.37 5.97 -11.96
CA ASP A 9 -6.18 6.92 -12.74
C ASP A 9 -5.91 8.39 -12.39
N SER A 10 -4.77 8.68 -11.75
CA SER A 10 -4.36 10.03 -11.36
C SER A 10 -5.36 10.73 -10.43
N ALA A 11 -6.04 9.98 -9.56
CA ALA A 11 -6.92 10.56 -8.56
C ALA A 11 -6.18 10.79 -7.23
N LEU A 12 -6.50 11.90 -6.56
CA LEU A 12 -6.06 12.10 -5.17
C LEU A 12 -7.00 11.34 -4.23
N GLN A 13 -6.48 10.93 -3.09
CA GLN A 13 -7.22 10.22 -2.04
C GLN A 13 -7.21 11.04 -0.76
N VAL A 14 -8.38 11.37 -0.22
CA VAL A 14 -8.54 11.95 1.12
C VAL A 14 -8.94 10.85 2.07
N THR A 15 -8.15 10.62 3.12
CA THR A 15 -8.39 9.55 4.10
C THR A 15 -8.67 10.13 5.47
N TYR A 16 -9.74 9.68 6.12
CA TYR A 16 -10.10 10.06 7.47
C TYR A 16 -10.15 8.83 8.38
N ILE A 17 -9.51 8.92 9.56
CA ILE A 17 -9.48 7.84 10.55
C ILE A 17 -10.69 7.96 11.46
N VAL A 18 -11.54 6.92 11.44
CA VAL A 18 -12.79 6.87 12.19
C VAL A 18 -12.57 6.32 13.60
N ARG A 19 -11.79 5.24 13.74
CA ARG A 19 -11.53 4.56 15.01
C ARG A 19 -10.10 4.01 15.06
N GLY A 20 -9.60 3.81 16.28
CA GLY A 20 -8.31 3.19 16.51
C GLY A 20 -7.13 4.08 16.13
N SER A 21 -5.99 3.45 15.85
CA SER A 21 -4.75 4.14 15.50
C SER A 21 -3.80 3.25 14.70
N GLY A 22 -2.82 3.86 14.04
CA GLY A 22 -1.84 3.12 13.26
C GLY A 22 -0.80 4.01 12.62
N ARG A 23 0.14 3.41 11.89
CA ARG A 23 1.18 4.09 11.13
C ARG A 23 0.77 4.23 9.67
N VAL A 24 0.94 5.43 9.13
CA VAL A 24 0.79 5.74 7.71
C VAL A 24 2.13 6.18 7.14
N GLN A 25 2.46 5.67 5.95
CA GLN A 25 3.60 6.13 5.17
C GLN A 25 3.15 6.48 3.75
N ILE A 26 3.66 7.60 3.23
CA ILE A 26 3.42 8.07 1.86
C ILE A 26 4.76 8.33 1.18
N VAL A 27 4.95 7.73 0.00
CA VAL A 27 6.14 7.87 -0.83
C VAL A 27 5.75 8.51 -2.16
N GLY A 28 6.47 9.56 -2.54
CA GLY A 28 6.31 10.26 -3.81
C GLY A 28 6.91 9.50 -4.98
N VAL A 29 6.59 9.96 -6.20
CA VAL A 29 7.07 9.36 -7.45
C VAL A 29 8.59 9.45 -7.64
N ASP A 30 9.24 10.37 -6.92
CA ASP A 30 10.70 10.51 -6.86
C ASP A 30 11.35 9.56 -5.84
N GLY A 31 10.56 8.63 -5.27
CA GLY A 31 11.01 7.69 -4.25
C GLY A 31 11.20 8.30 -2.86
N LYS A 32 10.92 9.60 -2.68
CA LYS A 32 11.07 10.25 -1.36
C LYS A 32 9.85 9.99 -0.48
N ARG A 33 10.12 9.64 0.76
CA ARG A 33 9.10 9.57 1.81
C ARG A 33 8.68 10.99 2.19
N VAL A 34 7.45 11.34 1.85
CA VAL A 34 6.89 12.69 2.11
C VAL A 34 6.06 12.75 3.39
N LEU A 35 5.57 11.59 3.86
CA LEU A 35 4.87 11.49 5.12
C LEU A 35 5.21 10.16 5.79
N GLU A 36 5.50 10.23 7.08
CA GLU A 36 5.47 9.09 7.98
C GLU A 36 4.99 9.57 9.35
N THR A 37 3.86 9.05 9.80
CA THR A 37 3.29 9.46 11.08
C THR A 37 2.40 8.38 11.65
N THR A 38 2.21 8.43 12.96
CA THR A 38 1.10 7.76 13.64
C THR A 38 -0.16 8.62 13.45
N VAL A 39 -1.25 7.97 13.06
CA VAL A 39 -2.58 8.57 12.94
C VAL A 39 -3.52 7.91 13.94
N LYS A 40 -4.51 8.66 14.41
CA LYS A 40 -5.58 8.21 15.32
C LYS A 40 -6.93 8.74 14.87
N ALA A 41 -8.00 8.23 15.45
CA ALA A 41 -9.36 8.74 15.25
C ALA A 41 -9.40 10.28 15.27
N GLY A 42 -10.05 10.87 14.27
CA GLY A 42 -10.10 12.32 14.07
C GLY A 42 -9.02 12.90 13.16
N ASN A 43 -7.97 12.14 12.81
CA ASN A 43 -6.97 12.59 11.85
C ASN A 43 -7.45 12.44 10.40
N LEU A 44 -7.08 13.41 9.58
CA LEU A 44 -7.26 13.43 8.14
C LEU A 44 -5.91 13.58 7.46
N PHE A 45 -5.70 12.86 6.36
CA PHE A 45 -4.53 13.06 5.50
C PHE A 45 -4.90 12.88 4.02
N ILE A 46 -4.09 13.46 3.15
CA ILE A 46 -4.27 13.40 1.70
C ILE A 46 -3.10 12.60 1.11
N VAL A 47 -3.42 11.65 0.24
CA VAL A 47 -2.46 10.96 -0.63
C VAL A 47 -2.52 11.63 -1.99
N PRO A 48 -1.45 12.33 -2.42
CA PRO A 48 -1.39 12.93 -3.74
C PRO A 48 -1.48 11.90 -4.87
N ARG A 49 -1.79 12.38 -6.08
CA ARG A 49 -1.88 11.53 -7.29
C ARG A 49 -0.57 10.78 -7.50
N PHE A 50 -0.67 9.49 -7.84
CA PHE A 50 0.47 8.59 -8.05
C PHE A 50 1.38 8.33 -6.84
N PHE A 51 1.02 8.81 -5.65
CA PHE A 51 1.82 8.55 -4.45
C PHE A 51 1.41 7.21 -3.86
N VAL A 52 2.40 6.42 -3.44
CA VAL A 52 2.17 5.13 -2.80
C VAL A 52 1.87 5.38 -1.33
N VAL A 53 0.78 4.80 -0.83
CA VAL A 53 0.42 4.83 0.58
C VAL A 53 0.41 3.43 1.18
N SER A 54 0.98 3.29 2.37
CA SER A 54 0.81 2.11 3.22
C SER A 54 0.18 2.49 4.55
N LYS A 55 -0.66 1.60 5.09
CA LYS A 55 -1.35 1.76 6.37
C LYS A 55 -1.18 0.49 7.21
N ILE A 56 -0.68 0.63 8.43
CA ILE A 56 -0.55 -0.47 9.39
C ILE A 56 -1.31 -0.06 10.65
N GLY A 57 -2.42 -0.76 10.94
CA GLY A 57 -3.13 -0.56 12.21
C GLY A 57 -2.32 -1.08 13.39
N ASN A 58 -2.47 -0.44 14.54
CA ASN A 58 -1.98 -0.93 15.83
C ASN A 58 -2.78 -2.15 16.28
N PRO A 59 -2.36 -2.86 17.35
CA PRO A 59 -3.05 -4.06 17.84
C PRO A 59 -4.53 -3.84 18.16
N GLU A 60 -4.92 -2.65 18.58
CA GLU A 60 -6.31 -2.27 18.87
C GLU A 60 -7.16 -2.03 17.61
N GLY A 61 -6.55 -2.11 16.43
CA GLY A 61 -7.19 -1.88 15.14
C GLY A 61 -7.14 -0.43 14.67
N MET A 62 -7.50 -0.24 13.39
CA MET A 62 -7.62 1.06 12.75
C MET A 62 -8.72 0.98 11.69
N GLU A 63 -9.69 1.88 11.77
CA GLU A 63 -10.79 2.00 10.80
C GLU A 63 -10.70 3.36 10.12
N TRP A 64 -10.91 3.38 8.81
CA TRP A 64 -10.88 4.60 8.01
C TRP A 64 -11.81 4.49 6.81
N PHE A 65 -12.18 5.63 6.25
CA PHE A 65 -12.74 5.69 4.90
C PHE A 65 -11.86 6.58 4.03
N SER A 66 -12.05 6.48 2.72
CA SER A 66 -11.34 7.30 1.75
C SER A 66 -12.29 7.83 0.70
N ILE A 67 -12.15 9.12 0.40
CA ILE A 67 -12.81 9.77 -0.73
C ILE A 67 -11.76 9.89 -1.84
N ILE A 68 -12.09 9.37 -3.02
CA ILE A 68 -11.22 9.41 -4.18
C ILE A 68 -11.84 10.39 -5.17
N ALA A 69 -11.03 11.29 -5.72
CA ALA A 69 -11.50 12.36 -6.62
C ALA A 69 -11.78 11.85 -8.05
N THR A 70 -12.53 10.75 -8.17
CA THR A 70 -12.91 10.06 -9.41
C THR A 70 -14.11 9.14 -9.12
N PRO A 71 -15.09 9.03 -10.02
CA PRO A 71 -16.24 8.13 -9.83
C PRO A 71 -15.87 6.64 -9.99
N ASN A 72 -14.78 6.32 -10.70
CA ASN A 72 -14.38 4.94 -11.02
C ASN A 72 -12.90 4.71 -10.66
N PRO A 73 -12.56 4.66 -9.36
CA PRO A 73 -11.16 4.59 -8.93
C PRO A 73 -10.53 3.26 -9.31
N ILE A 74 -9.34 3.31 -9.89
CA ILE A 74 -8.54 2.13 -10.21
C ILE A 74 -7.29 2.14 -9.32
N PHE A 75 -7.17 1.14 -8.45
CA PHE A 75 -6.01 0.98 -7.59
C PHE A 75 -5.09 -0.11 -8.12
N THR A 76 -3.79 0.10 -7.94
CA THR A 76 -2.81 -0.98 -7.99
C THR A 76 -2.15 -1.16 -6.64
N HIS A 77 -1.79 -2.40 -6.34
CA HIS A 77 -1.11 -2.80 -5.13
C HIS A 77 0.23 -3.43 -5.48
N LEU A 78 1.25 -3.18 -4.66
CA LEU A 78 2.59 -3.71 -4.88
C LEU A 78 2.70 -5.19 -4.48
N VAL A 79 1.94 -5.62 -3.47
CA VAL A 79 1.95 -7.00 -2.94
C VAL A 79 0.52 -7.52 -2.81
N GLY A 80 0.31 -8.84 -2.98
CA GLY A 80 -0.99 -9.50 -2.91
C GLY A 80 -1.34 -10.27 -4.17
N ARG A 81 -2.49 -10.96 -4.15
CA ARG A 81 -2.91 -11.88 -5.23
C ARG A 81 -2.97 -11.25 -6.62
N THR A 82 -3.34 -9.98 -6.70
CA THR A 82 -3.54 -9.19 -7.93
C THR A 82 -2.49 -8.08 -8.07
N SER A 83 -1.34 -8.24 -7.42
CA SER A 83 -0.33 -7.19 -7.32
C SER A 83 0.57 -7.04 -8.55
N ALA A 84 1.14 -5.84 -8.68
CA ALA A 84 2.08 -5.52 -9.75
C ALA A 84 3.32 -6.42 -9.73
N TRP A 85 3.87 -6.76 -8.56
CA TRP A 85 5.04 -7.63 -8.49
C TRP A 85 4.73 -9.04 -8.97
N LYS A 86 3.58 -9.61 -8.58
CA LYS A 86 3.17 -10.92 -9.08
C LYS A 86 2.88 -10.95 -10.58
N ALA A 87 2.49 -9.82 -11.17
CA ALA A 87 2.21 -9.70 -12.59
C ALA A 87 3.48 -9.60 -13.47
N LEU A 88 4.62 -9.22 -12.88
CA LEU A 88 5.90 -9.14 -13.58
C LEU A 88 6.58 -10.51 -13.63
N SER A 89 7.41 -10.74 -14.66
CA SER A 89 8.18 -11.99 -14.73
C SER A 89 9.27 -12.02 -13.65
N PRO A 90 9.62 -13.19 -13.12
CA PRO A 90 10.70 -13.33 -12.15
C PRO A 90 12.02 -12.70 -12.62
N GLN A 91 12.36 -12.83 -13.90
CA GLN A 91 13.59 -12.28 -14.48
C GLN A 91 13.60 -10.74 -14.46
N VAL A 92 12.45 -10.10 -14.70
CA VAL A 92 12.33 -8.63 -14.62
C VAL A 92 12.55 -8.16 -13.19
N LEU A 93 11.97 -8.84 -12.20
CA LEU A 93 12.14 -8.48 -10.78
C LEU A 93 13.57 -8.70 -10.29
N GLN A 94 14.18 -9.83 -10.67
CA GLN A 94 15.58 -10.14 -10.35
C GLN A 94 16.52 -9.08 -10.90
N ALA A 95 16.34 -8.69 -12.15
CA ALA A 95 17.14 -7.63 -12.78
C ALA A 95 16.87 -6.24 -12.16
N ALA A 96 15.60 -5.88 -11.95
CA ALA A 96 15.22 -4.56 -11.44
C ALA A 96 15.69 -4.31 -10.00
N PHE A 97 15.60 -5.32 -9.13
CA PHE A 97 16.02 -5.22 -7.74
C PHE A 97 17.46 -5.68 -7.48
N ASN A 98 18.13 -6.25 -8.49
CA ASN A 98 19.44 -6.87 -8.37
C ASN A 98 19.48 -7.93 -7.24
N VAL A 99 18.56 -8.90 -7.32
CA VAL A 99 18.38 -9.95 -6.31
C VAL A 99 18.40 -11.35 -6.93
N PRO A 100 18.86 -12.38 -6.19
CA PRO A 100 18.81 -13.76 -6.66
C PRO A 100 17.36 -14.28 -6.72
N ALA A 101 17.17 -15.37 -7.46
CA ALA A 101 15.85 -16.00 -7.66
C ALA A 101 15.17 -16.38 -6.33
N GLU A 102 15.93 -16.81 -5.34
CA GLU A 102 15.42 -17.18 -4.01
C GLU A 102 14.74 -16.00 -3.30
N VAL A 103 15.30 -14.80 -3.43
CA VAL A 103 14.76 -13.57 -2.83
C VAL A 103 13.51 -13.12 -3.58
N GLU A 104 13.53 -13.16 -4.92
CA GLU A 104 12.35 -12.87 -5.75
C GLU A 104 11.19 -13.82 -5.39
N GLN A 105 11.45 -15.13 -5.34
CA GLN A 105 10.44 -16.12 -4.96
C GLN A 105 9.92 -15.88 -3.54
N ALA A 106 10.78 -15.50 -2.59
CA ALA A 106 10.35 -15.18 -1.23
C ALA A 106 9.46 -13.94 -1.15
N ILE A 107 9.68 -12.93 -2.01
CA ILE A 107 8.85 -11.73 -2.09
C ILE A 107 7.51 -12.05 -2.75
N CYS A 108 7.53 -12.74 -3.89
CA CYS A 108 6.36 -13.03 -4.71
C CYS A 108 5.48 -14.15 -4.16
N SER A 109 6.01 -15.07 -3.34
CA SER A 109 5.20 -16.15 -2.73
C SER A 109 4.42 -15.70 -1.50
N LYS A 110 4.91 -14.69 -0.78
CA LYS A 110 4.29 -14.21 0.46
C LYS A 110 3.01 -13.44 0.15
N ARG A 111 1.99 -13.66 0.99
CA ARG A 111 0.72 -12.91 0.98
C ARG A 111 -0.12 -13.05 -0.31
N ASN A 112 0.17 -14.04 -1.16
CA ASN A 112 -0.64 -14.35 -2.35
C ASN A 112 -2.07 -14.81 -2.05
N ASN A 113 -2.32 -15.24 -0.82
CA ASN A 113 -3.65 -15.67 -0.40
C ASN A 113 -4.59 -14.49 -0.09
N ALA A 114 -4.05 -13.29 0.08
CA ALA A 114 -4.80 -12.07 0.38
C ALA A 114 -4.73 -11.07 -0.78
N GLU A 115 -5.79 -10.29 -0.98
CA GLU A 115 -5.81 -9.25 -2.01
C GLU A 115 -5.16 -7.95 -1.50
N ILE A 116 -5.76 -7.33 -0.48
CA ILE A 116 -5.40 -5.98 -0.04
C ILE A 116 -5.03 -5.92 1.44
N PHE A 117 -5.74 -6.66 2.29
CA PHE A 117 -5.52 -6.63 3.74
C PHE A 117 -4.75 -7.86 4.22
N PHE A 118 -3.64 -7.60 4.89
CA PHE A 118 -2.81 -8.62 5.52
C PHE A 118 -3.04 -8.58 7.03
N PRO A 119 -3.49 -9.68 7.65
CA PRO A 119 -3.61 -9.77 9.10
C PRO A 119 -2.23 -9.62 9.76
N SER A 120 -2.20 -9.28 11.04
CA SER A 120 -0.97 -9.40 11.82
C SER A 120 -0.49 -10.85 11.78
N SER A 121 0.80 -11.04 11.55
CA SER A 121 1.44 -12.31 11.88
C SER A 121 1.44 -12.44 13.39
N ASN A 122 0.64 -13.37 13.92
CA ASN A 122 0.75 -13.82 15.32
C ASN A 122 2.16 -14.32 15.60
#